data_AF-A0AAD6YW75-F1
#
_entry.id   AF-A0AAD6YW75-F1
#
_cell.length_a   1.000
_cell.length_b   1.000
_cell.length_c   1.000
_cell.angle_alpha   90.00
_cell.angle_beta   90.00
_cell.angle_gamma   90.00
#
_symmetry.space_group_name_H-M   'P 1'
#
loop_
_entity.id
_entity.type
_entity.pdbx_description
1 polymer ?
#
loop_
_entity_poly.entity_id
_entity_poly.type
_entity_poly.pdbx_seq_one_letter_code
_entity_poly.pdbx_strand_id
1 'polypeptide(L)'
;MSSFSAFGFFALAQGKRVATYPAGATFPIHHNHYITSLKSNSDDVPNPSATLSVYSASGDAPLPDNTIAFVVAKVSAPTGKPVEMDALYLAAFPGDPNDDQYE
;
A
#
# COMPACT_ATOMS: atom_id res chain seq x y z
N MET A 1 10.27 2.91 -18.13
CA MET A 1 9.54 2.89 -16.84
C MET A 1 10.59 2.71 -15.76
N SER A 2 10.75 3.67 -14.85
CA SER A 2 11.66 3.50 -13.71
C SER A 2 10.89 2.82 -12.58
N SER A 3 11.45 1.76 -12.02
CA SER A 3 10.93 1.12 -10.82
C SER A 3 12.02 1.04 -9.77
N PHE A 4 11.67 1.30 -8.52
CA PHE A 4 12.58 1.16 -7.38
C PHE A 4 11.86 0.48 -6.21
N SER A 5 12.62 0.02 -5.22
CA SER A 5 12.06 -0.52 -3.98
C SER A 5 12.02 0.57 -2.93
N ALA A 6 10.90 0.68 -2.21
CA ALA A 6 10.76 1.56 -1.05
C ALA A 6 10.45 0.73 0.19
N PHE A 7 11.02 1.13 1.33
CA PHE A 7 10.70 0.57 2.63
C PHE A 7 10.61 1.70 3.65
N GLY A 8 9.66 1.60 4.59
CA GLY A 8 9.48 2.62 5.61
C GLY A 8 8.07 2.62 6.19
N PHE A 9 7.78 3.65 6.99
CA PHE A 9 6.48 3.84 7.62
C PHE A 9 5.59 4.73 6.76
N PHE A 10 4.37 4.26 6.49
CA PHE A 10 3.38 4.94 5.68
C PHE A 10 2.08 5.08 6.45
N ALA A 11 1.47 6.26 6.39
CA ALA A 11 0.10 6.45 6.82
C ALA A 11 -0.85 5.92 5.74
N LEU A 12 -1.82 5.13 6.15
CA LEU A 12 -2.85 4.56 5.30
C LEU A 12 -4.14 5.36 5.43
N ALA A 13 -4.76 5.69 4.30
CA ALA A 13 -6.03 6.38 4.26
C ALA A 13 -6.91 5.84 3.13
N GLN A 14 -8.23 5.96 3.30
CA GLN A 14 -9.25 5.57 2.32
C GLN A 14 -9.10 4.12 1.84
N GLY A 15 -8.89 3.21 2.80
CA GLY A 15 -8.76 1.79 2.53
C GLY A 15 -9.97 1.24 1.76
N LYS A 16 -9.73 0.72 0.56
CA LYS A 16 -10.79 0.13 -0.28
C LYS A 16 -10.34 -1.21 -0.85
N ARG A 17 -11.16 -2.24 -0.65
CA ARG A 17 -10.98 -3.53 -1.31
C ARG A 17 -11.44 -3.47 -2.76
N VAL A 18 -10.56 -3.83 -3.67
CA VAL A 18 -10.77 -3.83 -5.13
C VAL A 18 -10.55 -5.25 -5.65
N ALA A 19 -11.45 -5.70 -6.53
CA ALA A 19 -11.29 -6.95 -7.28
C ALA A 19 -10.81 -6.63 -8.68
N THR A 20 -9.71 -7.27 -9.09
CA THR A 20 -9.17 -7.21 -10.45
C THR A 20 -9.36 -8.58 -11.09
N TYR A 21 -9.79 -8.60 -12.35
CA TYR A 21 -9.87 -9.82 -13.17
C TYR A 21 -8.72 -9.82 -14.17
N PRO A 22 -7.62 -10.53 -13.90
CA PRO A 22 -6.57 -10.71 -14.89
C PRO A 22 -7.13 -11.36 -16.16
N ALA A 23 -6.53 -11.04 -17.31
CA ALA A 23 -6.94 -11.62 -18.58
C ALA A 23 -6.86 -13.15 -18.53
N GLY A 24 -8.00 -13.82 -18.75
CA GLY A 24 -8.12 -15.28 -18.71
C GLY A 24 -8.29 -15.89 -17.32
N ALA A 25 -8.38 -15.10 -16.25
CA ALA A 25 -8.64 -15.62 -14.91
C ALA A 25 -10.13 -15.90 -14.67
N THR A 26 -10.43 -17.06 -14.08
CA THR A 26 -11.79 -17.42 -13.64
C THR A 26 -12.16 -16.75 -12.32
N PHE A 27 -11.16 -16.47 -11.48
CA PHE A 27 -11.35 -15.89 -10.14
C PHE A 27 -10.67 -14.52 -10.04
N PRO A 28 -11.30 -13.55 -9.35
CA PRO A 28 -10.69 -12.24 -9.13
C PRO A 28 -9.51 -12.34 -8.16
N ILE A 29 -8.54 -11.45 -8.32
CA ILE A 29 -7.52 -11.16 -7.32
C ILE A 29 -7.97 -9.93 -6.56
N HIS A 30 -7.99 -10.01 -5.23
CA HIS A 30 -8.37 -8.90 -4.37
C HIS A 30 -7.14 -8.16 -3.87
N HIS A 31 -7.22 -6.83 -3.88
CA HIS A 31 -6.24 -5.94 -3.27
C HIS A 31 -6.95 -4.93 -2.39
N ASN A 32 -6.35 -4.60 -1.25
CA ASN A 32 -6.69 -3.41 -0.48
C ASN A 32 -5.86 -2.25 -1.02
N HIS A 33 -6.53 -1.21 -1.52
CA HIS A 33 -5.91 0.02 -1.97
C HIS A 33 -5.96 1.06 -0.86
N TYR A 34 -4.84 1.71 -0.60
CA TYR A 34 -4.73 2.84 0.31
C TYR A 34 -4.14 4.04 -0.41
N ILE A 35 -4.59 5.22 -0.03
CA ILE A 35 -3.91 6.46 -0.36
C ILE A 35 -2.80 6.67 0.66
N THR A 36 -1.61 6.98 0.17
CA THR A 36 -0.46 7.37 0.97
C THR A 36 0.37 8.43 0.24
N SER A 37 1.49 8.84 0.81
CA SER A 37 2.37 9.84 0.21
C SER A 37 3.82 9.41 0.33
N LEU A 38 4.59 9.63 -0.73
CA LEU A 38 6.04 9.39 -0.71
C LEU A 38 6.75 10.73 -0.57
N LYS A 39 7.47 10.93 0.53
CA LYS A 39 8.27 12.15 0.76
C LYS A 39 9.71 11.92 0.30
N SER A 40 10.21 12.82 -0.54
CA SER A 40 11.63 12.94 -0.87
C SER A 40 12.29 13.96 0.06
N ASN A 41 13.61 13.87 0.23
CA ASN A 41 14.41 14.87 0.97
C ASN A 41 14.61 16.19 0.21
N SER A 42 14.06 16.30 -1.00
CA SER A 42 14.08 17.52 -1.79
C SER A 42 12.89 18.40 -1.39
N ASP A 43 13.15 19.55 -0.76
CA ASP A 43 12.12 20.50 -0.34
C ASP A 43 11.35 21.12 -1.52
N ASP A 44 11.91 21.07 -2.72
CA ASP A 44 11.33 21.66 -3.94
C ASP A 44 10.32 20.75 -4.68
N VAL A 45 10.11 19.51 -4.22
CA VAL A 45 9.20 18.57 -4.89
C VAL A 45 7.98 18.32 -4.00
N PRO A 46 6.76 18.70 -4.44
CA PRO A 46 5.54 18.33 -3.72
C PRO A 46 5.48 16.82 -3.52
N ASN A 47 5.18 16.36 -2.31
CA ASN A 47 5.05 14.93 -2.01
C ASN A 47 4.00 14.32 -2.95
N PRO A 48 4.39 13.43 -3.90
CA PRO A 48 3.42 12.81 -4.77
C PRO A 48 2.44 11.97 -3.96
N SER A 49 1.16 12.11 -4.30
CA SER A 49 0.15 11.14 -3.89
C SER A 49 0.52 9.77 -4.46
N ALA A 50 0.49 8.76 -3.60
CA ALA A 50 0.78 7.38 -3.95
C ALA A 50 -0.42 6.49 -3.63
N THR A 51 -0.67 5.52 -4.51
CA THR A 51 -1.63 4.44 -4.25
C THR A 51 -0.84 3.20 -3.84
N LEU A 52 -1.09 2.70 -2.64
CA LEU A 52 -0.54 1.45 -2.13
C LEU A 52 -1.53 0.33 -2.34
N SER A 53 -1.16 -0.66 -3.16
CA SER A 53 -1.87 -1.91 -3.37
C SER A 53 -1.30 -2.99 -2.46
N VAL A 54 -2.15 -3.62 -1.66
CA VAL A 54 -1.78 -4.72 -0.77
C VAL A 54 -2.63 -5.92 -1.15
N TYR A 55 -2.02 -7.08 -1.36
CA TYR A 55 -2.78 -8.31 -1.59
C TYR A 55 -3.76 -8.54 -0.43
N SER A 56 -5.00 -8.91 -0.76
CA SER A 56 -6.08 -9.15 0.20
C SER A 56 -6.60 -10.57 0.00
N ALA A 57 -6.47 -11.40 1.03
CA ALA A 57 -7.07 -12.72 1.03
C ALA A 57 -8.60 -12.63 1.07
N SER A 58 -9.28 -13.77 0.94
CA SER A 58 -10.73 -13.82 1.05
C SER A 58 -11.15 -13.51 2.50
N GLY A 59 -11.96 -12.47 2.68
CA GLY A 59 -12.46 -12.07 4.00
C GLY A 59 -11.67 -10.94 4.66
N ASP A 60 -10.50 -10.56 4.13
CA ASP A 60 -9.73 -9.44 4.66
C ASP A 60 -10.49 -8.12 4.50
N ALA A 61 -10.50 -7.33 5.56
CA ALA A 61 -10.97 -5.96 5.55
C ALA A 61 -9.79 -5.00 5.37
N PRO A 62 -9.98 -3.84 4.71
CA PRO A 62 -8.99 -2.78 4.73
C PRO A 62 -8.73 -2.32 6.17
N LEU A 63 -7.47 -1.96 6.44
CA LEU A 63 -7.06 -1.32 7.68
C LEU A 63 -7.76 0.05 7.83
N PRO A 64 -8.05 0.49 9.06
CA PRO A 64 -8.66 1.79 9.31
C PRO A 64 -7.82 2.96 8.79
N ASP A 65 -8.49 4.10 8.60
CA ASP A 65 -7.81 5.36 8.30
C ASP A 65 -6.89 5.78 9.45
N ASN A 66 -5.76 6.39 9.11
CA ASN A 66 -4.71 6.82 10.03
C ASN A 66 -3.90 5.67 10.68
N THR A 67 -4.05 4.43 10.19
CA THR A 67 -3.11 3.36 10.54
C THR A 67 -1.73 3.69 9.98
N ILE A 68 -0.70 3.59 10.84
CA ILE A 68 0.69 3.63 10.42
C ILE A 68 1.14 2.20 10.16
N ALA A 69 1.70 1.93 8.99
CA ALA A 69 2.23 0.61 8.66
C ALA A 69 3.68 0.69 8.18
N PHE A 70 4.51 -0.25 8.63
CA PHE A 70 5.77 -0.53 7.98
C PHE A 70 5.49 -1.32 6.70
N VAL A 71 5.96 -0.80 5.57
CA VAL A 71 5.70 -1.35 4.24
C VAL A 71 7.03 -1.58 3.53
N VAL A 72 7.17 -2.72 2.87
CA VAL A 72 8.17 -2.96 1.83
C VAL A 72 7.42 -3.09 0.52
N ALA A 73 7.71 -2.23 -0.45
CA ALA A 73 6.96 -2.16 -1.70
C ALA A 73 7.85 -1.96 -2.93
N LYS A 74 7.33 -2.42 -4.08
CA LYS A 74 7.83 -2.06 -5.39
C LYS A 74 7.10 -0.81 -5.87
N VAL A 75 7.84 0.20 -6.30
CA VAL A 75 7.30 1.51 -6.65
C VAL A 75 7.47 1.77 -8.14
N SER A 76 6.40 2.23 -8.78
CA SER A 76 6.37 2.82 -10.12
C SER A 76 6.07 4.31 -9.99
N ALA A 77 7.00 5.15 -10.42
CA ALA A 77 6.85 6.61 -10.37
C ALA A 77 7.02 7.23 -11.78
N PRO A 78 6.00 7.11 -12.65
CA PRO A 78 6.04 7.75 -13.96
C PRO A 78 5.88 9.28 -13.83
N THR A 79 6.63 10.03 -14.63
CA THR A 79 6.51 11.49 -14.69
C THR A 79 5.07 11.91 -15.04
N GLY A 80 4.48 12.79 -14.24
CA GLY A 80 3.15 13.36 -14.48
C GLY A 80 1.96 12.43 -14.15
N LYS A 81 2.21 11.30 -13.48
CA LYS A 81 1.17 10.36 -13.03
C LYS A 81 1.30 10.09 -11.53
N PRO A 82 0.22 9.65 -10.86
CA PRO A 82 0.31 9.19 -9.48
C PRO A 82 1.34 8.07 -9.33
N VAL A 83 1.98 8.02 -8.16
CA VAL A 83 2.89 6.94 -7.81
C VAL A 83 2.06 5.69 -7.48
N GLU A 84 2.47 4.55 -8.03
CA GLU A 84 1.86 3.26 -7.73
C GLU A 84 2.85 2.43 -6.93
N MET A 85 2.36 1.81 -5.85
CA MET A 85 3.16 0.99 -4.94
C MET A 85 2.47 -0.36 -4.78
N ASP A 86 3.19 -1.45 -5.00
CA ASP A 86 2.73 -2.80 -4.70
C ASP A 86 3.48 -3.33 -3.47
N ALA A 87 2.74 -3.59 -2.39
CA ALA A 87 3.30 -4.10 -1.15
C ALA A 87 3.75 -5.56 -1.31
N LEU A 88 5.01 -5.81 -0.94
CA LEU A 88 5.59 -7.14 -0.75
C LEU A 88 5.45 -7.60 0.71
N TYR A 89 5.48 -6.64 1.64
CA TYR A 89 5.30 -6.85 3.06
C TYR A 89 4.61 -5.65 3.69
N LEU A 90 3.73 -5.89 4.65
CA LEU A 90 3.03 -4.85 5.41
C LEU A 90 2.85 -5.32 6.85
N ALA A 91 3.20 -4.46 7.80
CA ALA A 91 2.95 -4.63 9.23
C ALA A 91 2.35 -3.34 9.81
N ALA A 92 1.14 -3.41 10.37
CA ALA A 92 0.41 -2.26 10.91
C ALA A 92 0.73 -2.00 12.39
N PHE A 93 0.66 -0.72 12.81
CA PHE A 93 0.91 -0.26 14.17
C PHE A 93 -0.24 0.60 14.75
N PRO A 94 -0.50 0.51 16.07
CA PRO A 94 -0.09 -0.62 16.91
C PRO A 94 -0.81 -1.87 16.40
N GLY A 95 -0.13 -3.02 16.36
CA GLY A 95 -0.80 -4.30 16.11
C GLY A 95 -1.92 -4.55 17.13
N ASP A 96 -2.72 -5.59 16.96
CA ASP A 96 -3.69 -5.97 18.00
C ASP A 96 -2.93 -6.50 19.22
N PRO A 97 -2.98 -5.84 20.39
CA PRO A 97 -2.27 -6.30 21.59
C PRO A 97 -2.75 -7.67 22.11
N ASN A 98 -3.88 -8.15 21.60
CA ASN A 98 -4.44 -9.47 21.92
C ASN A 98 -4.11 -10.53 20.86
N ASP A 99 -3.37 -10.18 19.80
CA ASP A 99 -2.88 -11.15 18.83
C ASP A 99 -1.78 -12.00 19.48
N ASP A 100 -1.86 -13.32 19.32
CA ASP A 100 -0.84 -14.26 19.81
C ASP A 100 0.55 -13.99 19.18
N GLN A 101 0.59 -13.25 18.06
CA GLN A 101 1.82 -12.82 17.38
C GLN A 101 2.27 -11.39 17.76
N TYR A 102 1.64 -10.75 18.74
CA TYR A 102 2.00 -9.42 19.22
C TYR A 102 3.23 -9.49 20.15
N GLU A 103 4.42 -9.24 19.60
CA GLU A 103 5.66 -8.98 20.36
C GLU A 103 5.91 -7.48 20.60
#